data_AF-A0A3N5YVG0-F1
#
_entry.id   AF-A0A3N5YVG0-F1
#
_cell.length_a   1.000
_cell.length_b   1.000
_cell.length_c   1.000
_cell.angle_alpha   90.00
_cell.angle_beta   90.00
_cell.angle_gamma   90.00
#
_symmetry.space_group_name_H-M   'P 1'
#
loop_
_entity.id
_entity.type
_entity.pdbx_description
1 polymer ?
#
loop_
_entity_poly.entity_id
_entity_poly.type
_entity_poly.pdbx_seq_one_letter_code
_entity_poly.pdbx_strand_id
1 'polypeptide(L)'
;MVWPYSDSLHLMQDQCLRNDDGPVYNLVGALKGYHEKITKNLPWWRDEIEPKAKLRARMWDGFEIFVGLDERLRKMPNFTDGMLLIGDAAGLENTELCDGVPTAWFSAEIAADVAIEAIAHHDTSASFLKRYDERIQAHPIIQWAITSTNRYNLRYAQKEHDEKKLKQYIHDGWGLGFCKHGSTALMKITLSFIKRDPQVIGKWIRMYLRYYYYWHHRHYENERVSEGVQNKQTGSTLQSYLRLMDRVLRIFSPLIRFLAGFLEPLSGAADPVMKFVFPVVAPVYLRLIKKWDAAMEPLSKRLVRAVVTSDPTIFDA
;
A
#
# COMPACT_ATOMS: atom_id res chain seq x y z
N MET A 1 6.86 -8.12 6.67
CA MET A 1 5.82 -8.37 7.67
C MET A 1 4.60 -8.70 6.85
N VAL A 2 4.35 -9.97 6.52
CA VAL A 2 3.06 -10.35 5.95
C VAL A 2 2.12 -10.33 7.14
N TRP A 3 1.16 -9.39 7.15
CA TRP A 3 0.27 -9.13 8.28
C TRP A 3 -0.30 -10.42 8.85
N PRO A 4 0.01 -10.75 10.11
CA PRO A 4 -0.74 -11.75 10.84
C PRO A 4 -1.71 -11.06 11.80
N TYR A 5 -2.85 -11.70 11.96
CA TYR A 5 -3.94 -11.47 12.89
C TYR A 5 -3.66 -10.59 14.14
N SER A 6 -4.69 -9.85 14.54
CA SER A 6 -4.74 -8.75 15.54
C SER A 6 -3.96 -8.94 16.86
N ASP A 7 -3.66 -10.17 17.24
CA ASP A 7 -3.10 -10.52 18.55
C ASP A 7 -1.73 -11.21 18.45
N SER A 8 -1.03 -11.06 17.32
CA SER A 8 0.18 -11.84 17.04
C SER A 8 1.36 -10.98 16.58
N LEU A 9 2.44 -11.02 17.36
CA LEU A 9 3.72 -10.42 17.02
C LEU A 9 4.61 -11.52 16.45
N HIS A 10 4.44 -11.82 15.16
CA HIS A 10 5.25 -12.85 14.50
C HIS A 10 6.63 -12.29 14.11
N LEU A 11 7.68 -12.92 14.62
CA LEU A 11 9.00 -12.84 14.03
C LEU A 11 8.89 -13.42 12.62
N MET A 12 9.25 -12.61 11.62
CA MET A 12 9.07 -12.97 10.20
C MET A 12 9.73 -14.30 9.85
N GLN A 13 8.92 -15.22 9.31
CA GLN A 13 9.17 -16.36 8.38
C GLN A 13 10.33 -17.34 8.61
N ASP A 14 11.44 -16.99 9.25
CA ASP A 14 12.43 -17.96 9.71
C ASP A 14 11.83 -18.94 10.73
N GLN A 15 10.80 -18.51 11.44
CA GLN A 15 10.05 -19.35 12.39
C GLN A 15 8.90 -20.12 11.74
N CYS A 16 8.40 -19.72 10.56
CA CYS A 16 7.33 -20.45 9.87
C CYS A 16 7.83 -21.72 9.17
N LEU A 17 9.14 -21.94 9.14
CA LEU A 17 9.79 -23.15 8.62
C LEU A 17 10.46 -23.99 9.72
N ARG A 18 10.29 -23.59 10.98
CA ARG A 18 10.75 -24.37 12.11
C ARG A 18 9.71 -25.46 12.37
N ASN A 19 10.01 -26.68 11.94
CA ASN A 19 9.38 -27.85 12.55
C ASN A 19 9.94 -27.95 13.96
N ASP A 20 9.08 -27.91 14.97
CA ASP A 20 9.52 -28.04 16.36
C ASP A 20 10.24 -29.39 16.61
N ASP A 21 10.06 -30.36 15.72
CA ASP A 21 10.64 -31.71 15.77
C ASP A 21 11.58 -32.08 14.59
N GLY A 22 12.06 -31.12 13.77
CA GLY A 22 12.89 -31.47 12.60
C GLY A 22 13.83 -30.38 12.07
N PRO A 23 14.85 -30.75 11.26
CA PRO A 23 15.77 -29.78 10.68
C PRO A 23 15.03 -28.86 9.71
N VAL A 24 15.37 -27.56 9.74
CA VAL A 24 14.85 -26.57 8.79
C VAL A 24 15.20 -27.03 7.38
N TYR A 25 14.17 -27.24 6.54
CA TYR A 25 14.34 -27.72 5.18
C TYR A 25 15.13 -26.71 4.34
N ASN A 26 16.15 -27.17 3.59
CA ASN A 26 16.96 -26.31 2.73
C ASN A 26 16.18 -25.91 1.46
N LEU A 27 15.25 -24.97 1.63
CA LEU A 27 14.36 -24.48 0.58
C LEU A 27 15.17 -23.91 -0.61
N VAL A 28 16.28 -23.23 -0.35
CA VAL A 28 17.17 -22.69 -1.39
C VAL A 28 17.72 -23.81 -2.27
N GLY A 29 18.18 -24.92 -1.67
CA GLY A 29 18.65 -26.09 -2.41
C GLY A 29 17.55 -26.74 -3.25
N ALA A 30 16.36 -26.91 -2.68
CA ALA A 30 15.22 -27.50 -3.39
C ALA A 30 14.75 -26.62 -4.56
N LEU A 31 14.70 -25.30 -4.38
CA LEU A 31 14.31 -24.35 -5.42
C LEU A 31 15.32 -24.28 -6.56
N LYS A 32 16.63 -24.38 -6.28
CA LYS A 32 17.65 -24.50 -7.33
C LYS A 32 17.40 -25.73 -8.21
N GLY A 33 17.18 -26.89 -7.58
CA GLY A 33 16.86 -28.11 -8.31
C GLY A 33 15.55 -28.04 -9.09
N TYR A 34 14.56 -27.30 -8.58
CA TYR A 34 13.30 -27.05 -9.29
C TYR A 34 13.50 -26.13 -10.50
N HIS A 35 14.24 -25.04 -10.35
CA HIS A 35 14.55 -24.12 -11.44
C HIS A 35 15.33 -24.82 -12.56
N GLU A 36 16.38 -25.57 -12.23
CA GLU A 36 17.14 -26.37 -13.20
C GLU A 36 16.25 -27.35 -13.97
N LYS A 37 15.26 -27.96 -13.31
CA LYS A 37 14.30 -28.85 -13.98
C LYS A 37 13.40 -28.11 -14.95
N ILE A 38 12.93 -26.90 -14.61
CA ILE A 38 12.11 -26.07 -15.50
C ILE A 38 12.94 -25.64 -16.71
N THR A 39 14.10 -25.03 -16.48
CA THR A 39 14.91 -24.43 -17.55
C THR A 39 15.49 -25.48 -18.49
N LYS A 40 15.82 -26.67 -17.98
CA LYS A 40 16.38 -27.75 -18.79
C LYS A 40 15.31 -28.54 -19.56
N ASN A 41 14.13 -28.76 -18.98
CA ASN A 41 13.16 -29.72 -19.53
C ASN A 41 11.98 -29.08 -20.26
N LEU A 42 11.83 -27.76 -20.26
CA LEU A 42 10.78 -27.06 -20.99
C LEU A 42 11.34 -26.44 -22.29
N PRO A 43 11.06 -27.01 -23.48
CA PRO A 43 11.59 -26.51 -24.74
C PRO A 43 11.25 -25.03 -24.99
N TRP A 44 10.02 -24.61 -24.68
CA TRP A 44 9.61 -23.20 -24.83
C TRP A 44 10.44 -22.24 -23.95
N TRP A 45 10.88 -22.65 -22.77
CA TRP A 45 11.75 -21.82 -21.94
C TRP A 45 13.12 -21.65 -22.60
N ARG A 46 13.75 -22.75 -22.99
CA ARG A 46 15.08 -22.77 -23.64
C ARG A 46 15.09 -22.05 -24.98
N ASP A 47 14.05 -22.27 -25.79
CA ASP A 47 14.05 -21.86 -27.19
C ASP A 47 13.46 -20.45 -27.38
N GLU A 48 12.51 -20.04 -26.52
CA GLU A 48 11.76 -18.80 -26.72
C GLU A 48 12.06 -17.73 -25.66
N ILE A 49 12.31 -18.12 -24.40
CA ILE A 49 12.46 -17.20 -23.27
C ILE A 49 13.93 -16.93 -22.94
N GLU A 50 14.73 -17.96 -22.67
CA GLU A 50 16.15 -17.85 -22.26
C GLU A 50 17.01 -16.97 -23.18
N PRO A 51 16.90 -17.06 -24.53
CA PRO A 51 17.71 -16.22 -25.43
C PRO A 51 17.33 -14.73 -25.38
N LYS A 52 16.12 -14.42 -24.94
CA LYS A 52 15.54 -13.07 -24.88
C LYS A 52 15.53 -12.49 -23.47
N ALA A 53 15.61 -13.35 -22.46
CA ALA A 53 15.57 -13.00 -21.06
C ALA A 53 16.93 -12.46 -20.59
N LYS A 54 17.16 -11.15 -20.73
CA LYS A 54 18.12 -10.45 -19.87
C LYS A 54 17.47 -10.25 -18.50
N LEU A 55 17.52 -11.28 -17.66
CA LEU A 55 16.87 -11.32 -16.34
C LEU A 55 17.17 -10.04 -15.53
N ARG A 56 16.13 -9.22 -15.34
CA ARG A 56 16.09 -8.16 -14.33
C ARG A 56 15.77 -8.73 -12.94
N ALA A 57 15.14 -9.90 -12.86
CA ALA A 57 14.69 -10.50 -11.61
C ALA A 57 15.37 -11.86 -11.35
N ARG A 58 16.08 -12.00 -10.22
CA ARG A 58 16.41 -13.32 -9.69
C ARG A 58 15.15 -13.91 -9.07
N MET A 59 14.47 -14.77 -9.80
CA MET A 59 13.16 -15.32 -9.43
C MET A 59 13.18 -16.21 -8.16
N TRP A 60 14.34 -16.50 -7.57
CA TRP A 60 14.50 -17.56 -6.56
C TRP A 60 15.46 -17.26 -5.40
N ASP A 61 15.89 -16.02 -5.20
CA ASP A 61 16.38 -15.64 -3.88
C ASP A 61 15.13 -15.51 -2.99
N GLY A 62 14.76 -16.63 -2.35
CA GLY A 62 13.64 -16.70 -1.44
C GLY A 62 13.72 -15.58 -0.41
N PHE A 63 12.75 -14.66 -0.49
CA PHE A 63 12.42 -13.68 0.55
C PHE A 63 13.40 -12.54 0.84
N GLU A 64 13.95 -11.89 -0.19
CA GLU A 64 14.34 -10.48 -0.05
C GLU A 64 13.57 -9.60 -1.07
N ILE A 65 12.40 -9.11 -0.62
CA ILE A 65 11.56 -8.11 -1.29
C ILE A 65 12.26 -6.74 -1.17
N PHE A 66 13.46 -6.62 -1.74
CA PHE A 66 14.35 -5.45 -1.67
C PHE A 66 15.04 -5.14 -3.00
N VAL A 67 14.58 -5.71 -4.13
CA VAL A 67 15.10 -5.40 -5.48
C VAL A 67 15.02 -3.90 -5.78
N GLY A 68 14.03 -3.19 -5.24
CA GLY A 68 13.88 -1.74 -5.29
C GLY A 68 15.06 -0.97 -4.67
N LEU A 69 15.81 -1.62 -3.76
CA LEU A 69 17.01 -1.05 -3.14
C LEU A 69 18.31 -1.41 -3.89
N ASP A 70 18.28 -2.35 -4.86
CA ASP A 70 19.44 -2.65 -5.70
C ASP A 70 19.56 -1.62 -6.83
N GLU A 71 20.57 -0.74 -6.73
CA GLU A 71 20.80 0.32 -7.72
C GLU A 71 20.95 -0.18 -9.16
N ARG A 72 21.59 -1.34 -9.34
CA ARG A 72 21.83 -1.89 -10.68
C ARG A 72 20.51 -2.33 -11.28
N LEU A 73 19.68 -3.03 -10.51
CA LEU A 73 18.35 -3.46 -10.94
C LEU A 73 17.40 -2.28 -11.13
N ARG A 74 17.51 -1.22 -10.32
CA ARG A 74 16.75 0.02 -10.48
C ARG A 74 17.06 0.76 -11.79
N LYS A 75 18.31 0.73 -12.24
CA LYS A 75 18.76 1.38 -13.49
C LYS A 75 18.38 0.61 -14.76
N MET A 76 17.91 -0.63 -14.65
CA MET A 76 17.43 -1.38 -15.81
C MET A 76 16.12 -0.77 -16.36
N PRO A 77 15.83 -0.90 -17.67
CA PRO A 77 14.59 -0.38 -18.23
C PRO A 77 13.39 -1.27 -17.85
N ASN A 78 12.25 -0.66 -17.57
CA ASN A 78 10.95 -1.34 -17.35
C ASN A 78 10.03 -1.25 -18.60
N PHE A 79 10.59 -0.84 -19.74
CA PHE A 79 9.93 -0.79 -21.04
C PHE A 79 10.94 -1.09 -22.16
N THR A 80 10.44 -1.50 -23.32
CA THR A 80 11.17 -1.59 -24.60
C THR A 80 10.14 -1.63 -25.73
N ASP A 81 10.58 -1.74 -26.99
CA ASP A 81 9.67 -1.88 -28.14
C ASP A 81 8.61 -2.98 -27.90
N GLY A 82 7.34 -2.57 -27.89
CA GLY A 82 6.19 -3.46 -27.73
C GLY A 82 5.99 -4.05 -26.34
N MET A 83 6.76 -3.65 -25.32
CA MET A 83 6.71 -4.31 -24.00
C MET A 83 6.84 -3.33 -22.83
N LEU A 84 5.99 -3.54 -21.82
CA LEU A 84 6.05 -2.90 -20.50
C LEU A 84 6.20 -3.98 -19.42
N LEU A 85 7.05 -3.72 -18.42
CA LEU A 85 7.18 -4.56 -17.23
C LEU A 85 6.44 -3.89 -16.08
N ILE A 86 5.63 -4.65 -15.33
CA ILE A 86 4.84 -4.16 -14.19
C ILE A 86 5.11 -4.99 -12.93
N GLY A 87 4.70 -4.47 -11.77
CA GLY A 87 4.82 -5.16 -10.48
C GLY A 87 6.23 -5.69 -10.19
N ASP A 88 6.30 -6.88 -9.59
CA ASP A 88 7.56 -7.52 -9.18
C ASP A 88 8.52 -7.76 -10.36
N ALA A 89 8.00 -8.03 -11.57
CA ALA A 89 8.82 -8.20 -12.77
C ALA A 89 9.59 -6.92 -13.14
N ALA A 90 9.06 -5.76 -12.78
CA ALA A 90 9.70 -4.46 -12.96
C ALA A 90 10.58 -4.03 -11.77
N GLY A 91 10.69 -4.84 -10.72
CA GLY A 91 11.37 -4.45 -9.49
C GLY A 91 10.62 -3.36 -8.71
N LEU A 92 9.28 -3.40 -8.77
CA LEU A 92 8.41 -2.45 -8.07
C LEU A 92 7.85 -3.01 -6.76
N GLU A 93 8.48 -4.01 -6.18
CA GLU A 93 8.01 -4.60 -4.95
C GLU A 93 8.15 -3.63 -3.76
N ASN A 94 7.17 -3.67 -2.86
CA ASN A 94 7.09 -2.72 -1.76
C ASN A 94 8.06 -3.12 -0.63
N THR A 95 9.21 -2.48 -0.64
CA THR A 95 10.27 -2.70 0.34
C THR A 95 9.85 -2.22 1.72
N GLU A 96 8.88 -1.31 1.83
CA GLU A 96 8.37 -0.79 3.10
C GLU A 96 7.33 -1.71 3.77
N LEU A 97 6.23 -2.02 3.07
CA LEU A 97 5.05 -2.64 3.70
C LEU A 97 5.02 -4.17 3.58
N CYS A 98 5.90 -4.79 2.79
CA CYS A 98 5.78 -6.21 2.41
C CYS A 98 4.50 -6.55 1.65
N ASP A 99 3.84 -5.54 1.11
CA ASP A 99 2.65 -5.67 0.32
C ASP A 99 2.92 -5.07 -1.05
N GLY A 100 3.21 -5.94 -2.02
CA GLY A 100 3.40 -5.56 -3.42
C GLY A 100 2.08 -5.21 -4.12
N VAL A 101 0.92 -5.44 -3.50
CA VAL A 101 -0.39 -5.21 -4.14
C VAL A 101 -0.55 -3.76 -4.58
N PRO A 102 -0.26 -2.73 -3.76
CA PRO A 102 -0.40 -1.35 -4.20
C PRO A 102 0.51 -0.99 -5.37
N THR A 103 1.78 -1.40 -5.34
CA THR A 103 2.74 -1.06 -6.41
C THR A 103 2.46 -1.84 -7.69
N ALA A 104 2.05 -3.10 -7.60
CA ALA A 104 1.55 -3.88 -8.73
C ALA A 104 0.28 -3.27 -9.33
N TRP A 105 -0.68 -2.84 -8.51
CA TRP A 105 -1.92 -2.23 -8.98
C TRP A 105 -1.65 -0.89 -9.68
N PHE A 106 -0.95 0.04 -9.02
CA PHE A 106 -0.66 1.34 -9.63
C PHE A 106 0.18 1.21 -10.90
N SER A 107 1.17 0.30 -10.92
CA SER A 107 1.95 0.07 -12.14
C SER A 107 1.13 -0.54 -13.27
N ALA A 108 0.18 -1.44 -12.96
CA ALA A 108 -0.75 -1.98 -13.95
C ALA A 108 -1.67 -0.91 -14.53
N GLU A 109 -2.23 -0.02 -13.70
CA GLU A 109 -3.07 1.10 -14.14
C GLU A 109 -2.30 2.03 -15.08
N ILE A 110 -1.09 2.45 -14.69
CA ILE A 110 -0.24 3.32 -15.50
C ILE A 110 0.16 2.63 -16.82
N ALA A 111 0.50 1.34 -16.78
CA ALA A 111 0.86 0.58 -17.97
C ALA A 111 -0.33 0.44 -18.93
N ALA A 112 -1.54 0.23 -18.41
CA ALA A 112 -2.76 0.18 -19.21
C ALA A 112 -3.03 1.52 -19.91
N ASP A 113 -2.94 2.64 -19.19
CA ASP A 113 -3.09 3.97 -19.78
C ASP A 113 -2.10 4.22 -20.92
N VAL A 114 -0.81 3.90 -20.70
CA VAL A 114 0.24 4.07 -21.71
C VAL A 114 0.03 3.14 -22.91
N ALA A 115 -0.42 1.91 -22.68
CA ALA A 115 -0.74 0.97 -23.75
C ALA A 115 -1.93 1.46 -24.59
N ILE A 116 -2.98 2.00 -23.97
CA ILE A 116 -4.12 2.61 -24.66
C ILE A 116 -3.65 3.80 -25.51
N GLU A 117 -2.80 4.66 -24.96
CA GLU A 117 -2.21 5.78 -25.70
C GLU A 117 -1.37 5.31 -26.90
N ALA A 118 -0.54 4.28 -26.72
CA ALA A 118 0.32 3.71 -27.76
C ALA A 118 -0.50 3.14 -28.92
N ILE A 119 -1.58 2.40 -28.61
CA ILE A 119 -2.50 1.85 -29.62
C ILE A 119 -3.19 2.98 -30.38
N ALA A 120 -3.67 4.00 -29.68
CA ALA A 120 -4.34 5.15 -30.31
C ALA A 120 -3.43 5.95 -31.25
N HIS A 121 -2.12 5.99 -30.98
CA HIS A 121 -1.12 6.68 -31.81
C HIS A 121 -0.41 5.74 -32.81
N HIS A 122 -0.74 4.44 -32.81
CA HIS A 122 -0.03 3.41 -33.58
C HIS A 122 1.50 3.40 -33.35
N ASP A 123 1.94 3.68 -32.13
CA ASP A 123 3.36 3.77 -31.77
C ASP A 123 3.65 2.97 -30.49
N THR A 124 4.19 1.77 -30.67
CA THR A 124 4.64 0.90 -29.57
C THR A 124 6.16 0.90 -29.43
N SER A 125 6.85 1.90 -29.97
CA SER A 125 8.31 1.99 -29.85
C SER A 125 8.74 2.20 -28.40
N ALA A 126 9.98 1.83 -28.07
CA ALA A 126 10.57 2.13 -26.78
C ALA A 126 10.54 3.63 -26.46
N SER A 127 10.66 4.49 -27.48
CA SER A 127 10.61 5.95 -27.33
C SER A 127 9.25 6.44 -26.84
N PHE A 128 8.16 5.86 -27.34
CA PHE A 128 6.81 6.16 -26.89
C PHE A 128 6.54 5.57 -25.50
N LEU A 129 6.91 4.29 -25.32
CA LEU A 129 6.64 3.54 -24.10
C LEU A 129 7.45 4.02 -22.88
N LYS A 130 8.52 4.80 -23.08
CA LYS A 130 9.26 5.48 -21.98
C LYS A 130 8.35 6.29 -21.05
N ARG A 131 7.21 6.79 -21.54
CA ARG A 131 6.18 7.48 -20.74
C ARG A 131 5.73 6.67 -19.52
N TYR A 132 5.74 5.34 -19.62
CA TYR A 132 5.45 4.46 -18.50
C TYR A 132 6.45 4.67 -17.37
N ASP A 133 7.76 4.60 -17.65
CA ASP A 133 8.78 4.84 -16.64
C ASP A 133 8.67 6.25 -16.06
N GLU A 134 8.46 7.27 -16.90
CA GLU A 134 8.30 8.65 -16.45
C GLU A 134 7.14 8.80 -15.45
N ARG A 135 6.02 8.12 -15.69
CA ARG A 135 4.88 8.10 -14.75
C ARG A 135 5.17 7.30 -13.49
N ILE A 136 5.89 6.18 -13.58
CA ILE A 136 6.36 5.41 -12.43
C ILE A 136 7.29 6.27 -11.55
N GLN A 137 8.25 6.98 -12.15
CA GLN A 137 9.16 7.89 -11.45
C GLN A 137 8.42 9.08 -10.80
N ALA A 138 7.33 9.54 -11.42
CA ALA A 138 6.50 10.61 -10.87
C ALA A 138 5.53 10.14 -9.77
N HIS A 139 5.23 8.83 -9.69
CA HIS A 139 4.19 8.32 -8.80
C HIS A 139 4.65 8.26 -7.34
N PRO A 140 4.07 9.07 -6.43
CA PRO A 140 4.61 9.27 -5.09
C PRO A 140 4.61 7.99 -4.24
N ILE A 141 3.54 7.20 -4.29
CA ILE A 141 3.45 5.96 -3.49
C ILE A 141 4.43 4.90 -3.99
N ILE A 142 4.58 4.74 -5.32
CA ILE A 142 5.51 3.77 -5.88
C ILE A 142 6.94 4.16 -5.49
N GLN A 143 7.33 5.42 -5.69
CA GLN A 143 8.68 5.86 -5.32
C GLN A 143 8.95 5.73 -3.84
N TRP A 144 8.01 6.10 -2.97
CA TRP A 144 8.15 5.87 -1.55
C TRP A 144 8.31 4.37 -1.22
N ALA A 145 7.44 3.52 -1.77
CA ALA A 145 7.38 2.10 -1.47
C ALA A 145 8.64 1.32 -1.87
N ILE A 146 9.32 1.74 -2.94
CA ILE A 146 10.51 1.03 -3.49
C ILE A 146 11.84 1.62 -3.04
N THR A 147 11.85 2.83 -2.45
CA THR A 147 13.09 3.48 -1.96
C THR A 147 13.22 3.44 -0.44
N SER A 148 12.13 3.19 0.28
CA SER A 148 12.16 3.16 1.73
C SER A 148 12.89 1.93 2.26
N THR A 149 13.68 2.14 3.32
CA THR A 149 14.57 1.14 3.90
C THR A 149 14.11 0.63 5.26
N ASN A 150 12.98 1.10 5.81
CA ASN A 150 12.63 0.80 7.21
C ASN A 150 12.52 -0.70 7.46
N ARG A 151 11.85 -1.43 6.57
CA ARG A 151 11.78 -2.88 6.67
C ARG A 151 13.12 -3.56 6.43
N TYR A 152 13.89 -3.10 5.44
CA TYR A 152 15.24 -3.60 5.20
C TYR A 152 16.08 -3.49 6.47
N ASN A 153 15.92 -2.39 7.21
CA ASN A 153 16.65 -2.17 8.44
C ASN A 153 16.24 -3.11 9.58
N LEU A 154 15.00 -3.62 9.60
CA LEU A 154 14.54 -4.60 10.60
C LEU A 154 15.43 -5.84 10.65
N ARG A 155 16.01 -6.26 9.52
CA ARG A 155 16.89 -7.43 9.47
C ARG A 155 18.17 -7.26 10.30
N TYR A 156 18.66 -6.02 10.45
CA TYR A 156 19.83 -5.74 11.29
C TYR A 156 19.48 -5.87 12.76
N ALA A 157 18.32 -5.35 13.17
CA ALA A 157 17.82 -5.56 14.53
C ALA A 157 17.57 -7.04 14.83
N GLN A 158 17.05 -7.79 13.86
CA GLN A 158 16.83 -9.23 13.98
C GLN A 158 18.16 -10.00 14.11
N LYS A 159 19.14 -9.71 13.24
CA LYS A 159 20.47 -10.34 13.28
C LYS A 159 21.21 -10.09 14.59
N GLU A 160 21.05 -8.90 15.16
CA GLU A 160 21.68 -8.49 16.41
C GLU A 160 20.87 -8.91 17.66
N HIS A 161 19.65 -9.44 17.47
CA HIS A 161 18.69 -9.71 18.55
C HIS A 161 18.43 -8.50 19.46
N ASP A 162 18.48 -7.27 18.92
CA ASP A 162 18.28 -6.03 19.66
C ASP A 162 16.82 -5.59 19.60
N GLU A 163 16.08 -5.83 20.68
CA GLU A 163 14.67 -5.46 20.81
C GLU A 163 14.45 -3.94 20.76
N LYS A 164 15.38 -3.15 21.30
CA LYS A 164 15.26 -1.68 21.30
C LYS A 164 15.40 -1.15 19.87
N LYS A 165 16.38 -1.67 19.12
CA LYS A 165 16.59 -1.36 17.71
C LYS A 165 15.40 -1.81 16.85
N LEU A 166 14.83 -2.99 17.14
CA LEU A 166 13.64 -3.49 16.46
C LEU A 166 12.43 -2.58 16.69
N LYS A 167 12.15 -2.21 17.94
CA LYS A 167 11.08 -1.27 18.30
C LYS A 167 11.26 0.09 17.65
N GLN A 168 12.51 0.58 17.58
CA GLN A 168 12.82 1.83 16.90
C GLN A 168 12.50 1.76 15.41
N TYR A 169 12.97 0.74 14.69
CA TYR A 169 12.67 0.59 13.26
C TYR A 169 11.17 0.40 12.97
N ILE A 170 10.45 -0.32 13.84
CA ILE A 170 8.99 -0.40 13.75
C ILE A 170 8.37 0.99 13.94
N HIS A 171 8.80 1.76 14.93
CA HIS A 171 8.28 3.11 15.16
C HIS A 171 8.64 4.11 14.05
N ASP A 172 9.80 3.95 13.40
CA ASP A 172 10.22 4.82 12.30
C ASP A 172 9.46 4.52 11.00
N GLY A 173 9.11 3.25 10.75
CA GLY A 173 8.23 2.88 9.62
C GLY A 173 6.74 3.07 9.88
N TRP A 174 6.29 2.99 11.15
CA TRP A 174 4.87 2.92 11.51
C TRP A 174 4.49 3.90 12.62
N GLY A 175 3.22 4.29 12.67
CA GLY A 175 2.75 5.28 13.64
C GLY A 175 3.28 6.67 13.33
N LEU A 176 3.96 7.32 14.28
CA LEU A 176 4.45 8.68 14.09
C LEU A 176 5.67 8.76 13.15
N GLY A 177 6.49 7.71 13.04
CA GLY A 177 7.60 7.68 12.08
C GLY A 177 7.14 7.76 10.62
N PHE A 178 5.96 7.22 10.31
CA PHE A 178 5.33 7.35 9.00
C PHE A 178 5.15 8.82 8.58
N CYS A 179 4.92 9.72 9.54
CA CYS A 179 4.83 11.16 9.27
C CYS A 179 6.13 11.74 8.69
N LYS A 180 7.28 11.16 8.98
CA LYS A 180 8.59 11.60 8.46
C LYS A 180 8.92 11.05 7.08
N HIS A 181 8.33 9.91 6.70
CA HIS A 181 8.83 9.11 5.58
C HIS A 181 7.78 8.79 4.51
N GLY A 182 6.49 8.67 4.86
CA GLY A 182 5.43 8.27 3.91
C GLY A 182 4.23 9.23 3.84
N SER A 183 4.05 10.11 4.83
CA SER A 183 2.86 10.99 4.89
C SER A 183 2.76 11.96 3.72
N THR A 184 3.89 12.42 3.18
CA THR A 184 3.96 13.36 2.06
C THR A 184 3.54 12.71 0.75
N ALA A 185 4.02 11.50 0.49
CA ALA A 185 3.62 10.69 -0.65
C ALA A 185 2.11 10.37 -0.60
N LEU A 186 1.62 9.97 0.59
CA LEU A 186 0.20 9.71 0.82
C LEU A 186 -0.65 10.98 0.66
N MET A 187 -0.19 12.11 1.20
CA MET A 187 -0.89 13.38 1.07
C MET A 187 -0.97 13.81 -0.39
N LYS A 188 0.13 13.71 -1.14
CA LYS A 188 0.17 14.07 -2.56
C LYS A 188 -0.82 13.27 -3.38
N ILE A 189 -0.84 11.94 -3.22
CA ILE A 189 -1.79 11.09 -3.97
C ILE A 189 -3.24 11.37 -3.54
N THR A 190 -3.48 11.52 -2.23
CA THR A 190 -4.81 11.82 -1.68
C THR A 190 -5.35 13.13 -2.24
N LEU A 191 -4.54 14.19 -2.24
CA LEU A 191 -4.91 15.49 -2.78
C LEU A 191 -5.13 15.42 -4.30
N SER A 192 -4.35 14.62 -5.03
CA SER A 192 -4.55 14.43 -6.47
C SER A 192 -5.92 13.80 -6.80
N PHE A 193 -6.37 12.83 -6.00
CA PHE A 193 -7.71 12.23 -6.13
C PHE A 193 -8.81 13.21 -5.73
N ILE A 194 -8.66 13.92 -4.61
CA ILE A 194 -9.62 14.93 -4.14
C ILE A 194 -9.77 16.06 -5.17
N LYS A 195 -8.67 16.51 -5.77
CA LYS A 195 -8.66 17.53 -6.82
C LYS A 195 -9.45 17.09 -8.05
N ARG A 196 -9.38 15.82 -8.44
CA ARG A 196 -10.16 15.27 -9.57
C ARG A 196 -11.64 15.13 -9.18
N ASP A 197 -11.92 14.43 -8.08
CA ASP A 197 -13.27 14.17 -7.57
C ASP A 197 -13.33 14.36 -6.05
N PRO A 198 -13.79 15.52 -5.55
CA PRO A 198 -13.97 15.72 -4.11
C PRO A 198 -14.94 14.74 -3.45
N GLN A 199 -15.86 14.14 -4.21
CA GLN A 199 -16.81 13.16 -3.68
C GLN A 199 -16.12 11.82 -3.34
N VAL A 200 -14.88 11.61 -3.80
CA VAL A 200 -14.06 10.45 -3.42
C VAL A 200 -13.90 10.33 -1.89
N ILE A 201 -13.89 11.45 -1.17
CA ILE A 201 -13.82 11.48 0.29
C ILE A 201 -15.00 10.69 0.89
N GLY A 202 -16.21 10.92 0.38
CA GLY A 202 -17.40 10.20 0.84
C GLY A 202 -17.34 8.71 0.51
N LYS A 203 -16.83 8.35 -0.67
CA LYS A 203 -16.61 6.95 -1.09
C LYS A 203 -15.62 6.24 -0.16
N TRP A 204 -14.49 6.88 0.16
CA TRP A 204 -13.51 6.32 1.09
C TRP A 204 -14.06 6.15 2.50
N ILE A 205 -14.78 7.15 3.01
CA ILE A 205 -15.42 7.05 4.35
C ILE A 205 -16.34 5.83 4.39
N ARG A 206 -17.23 5.66 3.41
CA ARG A 206 -18.12 4.48 3.33
C ARG A 206 -17.36 3.18 3.23
N MET A 207 -16.34 3.12 2.38
CA MET A 207 -15.46 1.96 2.26
C MET A 207 -14.86 1.57 3.63
N TYR A 208 -14.33 2.54 4.40
CA TYR A 208 -13.80 2.28 5.74
C TYR A 208 -14.89 1.85 6.74
N LEU A 209 -16.06 2.48 6.73
CA LEU A 209 -17.18 2.07 7.60
C LEU A 209 -17.63 0.64 7.27
N ARG A 210 -17.67 0.28 5.99
CA ARG A 210 -17.98 -1.09 5.53
C ARG A 210 -16.93 -2.09 5.98
N TYR A 211 -15.64 -1.80 5.78
CA TYR A 211 -14.57 -2.67 6.28
C TYR A 211 -14.65 -2.85 7.80
N TYR A 212 -14.91 -1.77 8.53
CA TYR A 212 -15.04 -1.82 9.99
C TYR A 212 -16.26 -2.64 10.43
N TYR A 213 -17.39 -2.51 9.73
CA TYR A 213 -18.57 -3.32 9.96
C TYR A 213 -18.27 -4.81 9.81
N TYR A 214 -17.67 -5.22 8.69
CA TYR A 214 -17.34 -6.62 8.43
C TYR A 214 -16.28 -7.17 9.37
N TRP A 215 -15.27 -6.36 9.71
CA TRP A 215 -14.27 -6.69 10.73
C TRP A 215 -14.94 -7.02 12.06
N HIS A 216 -15.85 -6.17 12.53
CA HIS A 216 -16.53 -6.35 13.82
C HIS A 216 -17.40 -7.61 13.86
N HIS A 217 -18.13 -7.90 12.78
CA HIS A 217 -18.98 -9.09 12.69
C HIS A 217 -18.20 -10.36 12.32
N ARG A 218 -16.89 -10.27 12.06
CA ARG A 218 -16.04 -11.38 11.56
C ARG A 218 -16.60 -12.05 10.30
N HIS A 219 -17.37 -11.32 9.51
CA HIS A 219 -18.01 -11.84 8.30
C HIS A 219 -17.12 -11.52 7.11
N TYR A 220 -16.25 -12.47 6.76
CA TYR A 220 -15.52 -12.48 5.49
C TYR A 220 -16.20 -13.39 4.45
N GLU A 221 -17.20 -14.17 4.86
CA GLU A 221 -17.95 -15.12 4.06
C GLU A 221 -19.42 -14.68 3.95
N ASN A 222 -20.06 -15.00 2.82
CA ASN A 222 -21.37 -14.54 2.34
C ASN A 222 -22.60 -14.94 3.21
N GLU A 223 -22.46 -15.05 4.52
CA GLU A 223 -23.60 -15.29 5.41
C GLU A 223 -24.36 -13.98 5.63
N ARG A 224 -25.65 -13.99 5.25
CA ARG A 224 -26.54 -12.84 5.44
C ARG A 224 -26.62 -12.53 6.94
N VAL A 225 -26.30 -11.29 7.29
CA VAL A 225 -26.43 -10.72 8.62
C VAL A 225 -27.80 -11.10 9.19
N SER A 226 -27.83 -11.73 10.37
CA SER A 226 -29.09 -12.05 11.04
C SER A 226 -29.89 -10.75 11.25
N GLU A 227 -31.13 -10.70 10.77
CA GLU A 227 -32.02 -9.53 10.84
C GLU A 227 -32.26 -9.03 12.28
N GLY A 228 -31.92 -9.81 13.30
CA GLY A 228 -32.13 -9.51 14.71
C GLY A 228 -31.18 -8.48 15.35
N VAL A 229 -30.08 -8.08 14.69
CA VAL A 229 -29.08 -7.14 15.29
C VAL A 229 -29.22 -5.70 14.76
N GLN A 230 -30.05 -5.48 13.73
CA GLN A 230 -30.13 -4.20 13.05
C GLN A 230 -31.06 -3.20 13.77
N ASN A 231 -30.54 -2.01 14.07
CA ASN A 231 -31.32 -0.91 14.63
C ASN A 231 -31.68 0.11 13.52
N LYS A 232 -32.93 0.04 13.03
CA LYS A 232 -33.44 0.89 11.95
C LYS A 232 -33.30 2.40 12.24
N GLN A 233 -33.49 2.82 13.50
CA GLN A 233 -33.43 4.24 13.87
C GLN A 233 -32.00 4.77 13.81
N THR A 234 -31.04 4.01 14.36
CA THR A 234 -29.62 4.38 14.31
C THR A 234 -29.09 4.39 12.87
N GLY A 235 -29.49 3.39 12.07
CA GLY A 235 -29.16 3.33 10.64
C GLY A 235 -29.67 4.54 9.85
N SER A 236 -30.93 4.95 10.07
CA SER A 236 -31.50 6.12 9.39
C SER A 236 -30.78 7.43 9.72
N THR A 237 -30.29 7.56 10.96
CA THR A 237 -29.54 8.73 11.42
C THR A 237 -28.16 8.77 10.77
N LEU A 238 -27.41 7.66 10.78
CA LEU A 238 -26.11 7.56 10.12
C LEU A 238 -26.22 7.80 8.61
N GLN A 239 -27.23 7.22 7.98
CA GLN A 239 -27.49 7.43 6.55
C GLN A 239 -27.78 8.91 6.24
N SER A 240 -28.52 9.61 7.11
CA SER A 240 -28.78 11.04 6.96
C SER A 240 -27.50 11.88 7.06
N TYR A 241 -26.59 11.53 7.98
CA TYR A 241 -25.28 12.18 8.08
C TYR A 241 -24.41 11.95 6.83
N LEU A 242 -24.38 10.71 6.32
CA LEU A 242 -23.63 10.39 5.09
C LEU A 242 -24.18 11.17 3.88
N ARG A 243 -25.51 11.27 3.74
CA ARG A 243 -26.14 12.09 2.68
C ARG A 243 -25.86 13.57 2.85
N LEU A 244 -25.86 14.08 4.08
CA LEU A 244 -25.51 15.47 4.36
C LEU A 244 -24.07 15.75 3.97
N MET A 245 -23.15 14.86 4.32
CA MET A 245 -21.74 14.94 3.93
C MET A 245 -21.58 14.99 2.40
N ASP A 246 -22.28 14.14 1.64
CA ASP A 246 -22.21 14.20 0.17
C ASP A 246 -22.70 15.54 -0.38
N ARG A 247 -23.77 16.10 0.21
CA ARG A 247 -24.28 17.42 -0.17
C ARG A 247 -23.24 18.50 0.12
N VAL A 248 -22.61 18.47 1.29
CA VAL A 248 -21.53 19.40 1.65
C VAL A 248 -20.36 19.27 0.68
N LEU A 249 -19.87 18.06 0.42
CA LEU A 249 -18.77 17.82 -0.53
C LEU A 249 -19.11 18.30 -1.95
N ARG A 250 -20.37 18.16 -2.36
CA ARG A 250 -20.85 18.64 -3.66
C ARG A 250 -20.91 20.17 -3.72
N ILE A 251 -21.48 20.82 -2.71
CA ILE A 251 -21.60 22.29 -2.64
C ILE A 251 -20.22 22.94 -2.59
N PHE A 252 -19.32 22.41 -1.77
CA PHE A 252 -17.96 22.95 -1.60
C PHE A 252 -16.94 22.37 -2.58
N SER A 253 -17.37 21.59 -3.58
CA SER A 253 -16.48 20.95 -4.55
C SER A 253 -15.49 21.92 -5.20
N PRO A 254 -15.87 23.13 -5.68
CA PRO A 254 -14.92 24.07 -6.27
C PRO A 254 -13.84 24.53 -5.29
N LEU A 255 -14.22 24.84 -4.05
CA LEU A 255 -13.29 25.26 -3.01
C LEU A 255 -12.34 24.12 -2.61
N ILE A 256 -12.88 22.90 -2.45
CA ILE A 256 -12.08 21.71 -2.12
C ILE A 256 -11.07 21.42 -3.23
N ARG A 257 -11.48 21.51 -4.51
CA ARG A 257 -10.57 21.34 -5.65
C ARG A 257 -9.47 22.40 -5.67
N PHE A 258 -9.83 23.66 -5.41
CA PHE A 258 -8.87 24.75 -5.34
C PHE A 258 -7.84 24.52 -4.23
N LEU A 259 -8.31 24.22 -3.01
CA LEU A 259 -7.44 23.94 -1.87
C LEU A 259 -6.55 22.72 -2.13
N ALA A 260 -7.10 21.63 -2.69
CA ALA A 260 -6.31 20.46 -3.04
C ALA A 260 -5.27 20.77 -4.13
N GLY A 261 -5.62 21.55 -5.16
CA GLY A 261 -4.69 21.99 -6.19
C GLY A 261 -3.56 22.88 -5.67
N PHE A 262 -3.84 23.69 -4.65
CA PHE A 262 -2.83 24.50 -3.97
C PHE A 262 -1.93 23.68 -3.04
N LEU A 263 -2.51 22.75 -2.27
CA LEU A 263 -1.79 21.94 -1.28
C LEU A 263 -1.00 20.77 -1.91
N GLU A 264 -1.45 20.23 -3.04
CA GLU A 264 -0.81 19.10 -3.73
C GLU A 264 0.69 19.36 -4.02
N PRO A 265 1.09 20.48 -4.67
CA PRO A 265 2.51 20.74 -4.90
C PRO A 265 3.29 20.99 -3.61
N LEU A 266 2.66 21.59 -2.60
CA LEU A 266 3.30 21.86 -1.30
C LEU A 266 3.59 20.58 -0.52
N SER A 267 2.78 19.54 -0.69
CA SER A 267 2.98 18.25 -0.01
C SER A 267 4.32 17.59 -0.36
N GLY A 268 4.83 17.78 -1.58
CA GLY A 268 6.14 17.25 -1.99
C GLY A 268 7.33 17.98 -1.33
N ALA A 269 7.17 19.27 -1.02
CA ALA A 269 8.19 20.05 -0.32
C ALA A 269 8.18 19.81 1.20
N ALA A 270 7.10 19.24 1.73
CA ALA A 270 6.95 19.01 3.16
C ALA A 270 7.86 17.88 3.69
N ASP A 271 8.35 16.97 2.85
CA ASP A 271 9.06 15.77 3.32
C ASP A 271 10.39 16.08 4.04
N PRO A 272 11.32 16.85 3.44
CA PRO A 272 12.53 17.27 4.15
C PRO A 272 12.19 18.12 5.39
N VAL A 273 11.18 18.99 5.31
CA VAL A 273 10.77 19.85 6.43
C VAL A 273 10.26 19.02 7.61
N MET A 274 9.42 18.02 7.35
CA MET A 274 8.85 17.14 8.37
C MET A 274 9.94 16.34 9.07
N LYS A 275 11.02 15.93 8.40
CA LYS A 275 12.15 15.25 9.06
C LYS A 275 12.81 16.12 10.14
N PHE A 276 12.90 17.43 9.94
CA PHE A 276 13.48 18.37 10.91
C PHE A 276 12.48 18.86 11.96
N VAL A 277 11.25 19.16 11.54
CA VAL A 277 10.22 19.78 12.41
C VAL A 277 9.56 18.74 13.31
N PHE A 278 9.33 17.53 12.81
CA PHE A 278 8.53 16.53 13.50
C PHE A 278 9.12 16.07 14.85
N PRO A 279 10.44 15.90 15.04
CA PRO A 279 11.00 15.59 16.37
C PRO A 279 10.64 16.63 17.44
N VAL A 280 10.50 17.90 17.06
CA VAL A 280 10.14 19.00 17.96
C VAL A 280 8.63 19.04 18.20
N VAL A 281 7.83 18.79 17.15
CA VAL A 281 6.36 18.88 17.21
C VAL A 281 5.73 17.61 17.80
N ALA A 282 6.33 16.44 17.61
CA ALA A 282 5.76 15.15 18.00
C ALA A 282 5.39 15.05 19.50
N PRO A 283 6.21 15.52 20.47
CA PRO A 283 5.83 15.49 21.88
C PRO A 283 4.60 16.36 22.19
N VAL A 284 4.49 17.52 21.54
CA VAL A 284 3.34 18.42 21.68
C VAL A 284 2.11 17.79 21.03
N TYR A 285 2.26 17.28 19.82
CA TYR A 285 1.22 16.58 19.07
C TYR A 285 0.66 15.38 19.84
N LEU A 286 1.51 14.55 20.43
CA LEU A 286 1.09 13.41 21.27
C LEU A 286 0.28 13.83 22.49
N ARG A 287 0.69 14.92 23.17
CA ARG A 287 -0.07 15.46 24.30
C ARG A 287 -1.44 15.97 23.86
N LEU A 288 -1.52 16.59 22.68
CA LEU A 288 -2.78 17.07 22.11
C LEU A 288 -3.67 15.89 21.71
N ILE A 289 -3.16 14.91 20.98
CA ILE A 289 -3.89 13.67 20.64
C ILE A 289 -4.45 13.03 21.90
N LYS A 290 -3.64 12.82 22.94
CA LYS A 290 -4.13 12.15 24.16
C LYS A 290 -5.32 12.88 24.81
N LYS A 291 -5.32 14.22 24.76
CA LYS A 291 -6.46 15.02 25.24
C LYS A 291 -7.67 14.90 24.31
N TRP A 292 -7.43 14.93 23.01
CA TRP A 292 -8.48 14.77 21.99
C TRP A 292 -9.10 13.38 22.02
N ASP A 293 -8.31 12.32 22.16
CA ASP A 293 -8.79 10.95 22.27
C ASP A 293 -9.77 10.80 23.44
N ALA A 294 -9.42 11.32 24.61
CA ALA A 294 -10.32 11.30 25.77
C ALA A 294 -11.64 12.04 25.51
N ALA A 295 -11.58 13.17 24.80
CA ALA A 295 -12.77 13.96 24.44
C ALA A 295 -13.61 13.29 23.33
N MET A 296 -12.96 12.60 22.41
CA MET A 296 -13.58 11.96 21.24
C MET A 296 -14.06 10.53 21.53
N GLU A 297 -13.58 9.89 22.59
CA GLU A 297 -13.94 8.52 22.97
C GLU A 297 -15.46 8.28 23.05
N PRO A 298 -16.28 9.17 23.67
CA PRO A 298 -17.73 8.99 23.68
C PRO A 298 -18.34 9.06 22.27
N LEU A 299 -17.82 9.93 21.41
CA LEU A 299 -18.28 10.07 20.02
C LEU A 299 -17.86 8.86 19.19
N SER A 300 -16.63 8.39 19.37
CA SER A 300 -16.12 7.18 18.74
C SER A 300 -16.99 5.97 19.09
N LYS A 301 -17.29 5.74 20.38
CA LYS A 301 -18.19 4.65 20.81
C LYS A 301 -19.59 4.75 20.21
N ARG A 302 -20.13 5.97 20.09
CA ARG A 302 -21.43 6.20 19.45
C ARG A 302 -21.38 5.88 17.96
N LEU A 303 -20.33 6.31 17.26
CA LEU A 303 -20.12 6.03 15.86
C LEU A 303 -19.93 4.52 15.62
N VAL A 304 -19.08 3.87 16.39
CA VAL A 304 -18.86 2.41 16.34
C VAL A 304 -20.17 1.66 16.53
N ARG A 305 -20.93 1.99 17.57
CA ARG A 305 -22.25 1.39 17.80
C ARG A 305 -23.18 1.64 16.63
N ALA A 306 -23.19 2.85 16.09
CA ALA A 306 -24.02 3.20 14.95
C ALA A 306 -23.66 2.38 13.71
N VAL A 307 -22.37 2.25 13.39
CA VAL A 307 -21.89 1.44 12.27
C VAL A 307 -22.28 -0.01 12.44
N VAL A 308 -21.92 -0.63 13.58
CA VAL A 308 -22.11 -2.06 13.84
C VAL A 308 -23.60 -2.47 13.87
N THR A 309 -24.49 -1.57 14.26
CA THR A 309 -25.95 -1.82 14.32
C THR A 309 -26.71 -1.36 13.09
N SER A 310 -26.03 -0.75 12.11
CA SER A 310 -26.68 -0.32 10.86
C SER A 310 -26.82 -1.46 9.85
N ASP A 311 -27.75 -1.29 8.92
CA ASP A 311 -27.80 -2.10 7.70
C ASP A 311 -26.55 -1.79 6.84
N PRO A 312 -25.72 -2.79 6.50
CA PRO A 312 -24.48 -2.56 5.76
C PRO A 312 -24.70 -1.96 4.36
N THR A 313 -25.88 -2.13 3.76
CA THR A 313 -26.20 -1.58 2.43
C THR A 313 -26.10 -0.05 2.37
N ILE A 314 -26.17 0.65 3.51
CA ILE A 314 -26.00 2.11 3.56
C ILE A 314 -24.57 2.55 3.18
N PHE A 315 -23.60 1.62 3.20
CA PHE A 315 -22.20 1.87 2.86
C PHE A 315 -21.85 1.54 1.40
N ASP A 316 -22.80 1.03 0.61
CA ASP A 316 -22.55 0.62 -0.79
C ASP A 316 -22.81 1.72 -1.83
N ALA A 317 -23.37 2.85 -1.39
CA ALA A 317 -23.71 4.02 -2.24
C ALA A 317 -22.52 4.93 -2.54
#